data_AF-F0GHR0-F1
#
_entry.id   AF-F0GHR0-F1
#
_cell.length_a   1.000
_cell.length_b   1.000
_cell.length_c   1.000
_cell.angle_alpha   90.00
_cell.angle_beta   90.00
_cell.angle_gamma   90.00
#
_symmetry.space_group_name_H-M   'P 1'
#
loop_
_entity.id
_entity.type
_entity.pdbx_description
1 polymer ?
#
loop_
_entity_poly.entity_id
_entity_poly.type
_entity_poly.pdbx_seq_one_letter_code
_entity_poly.pdbx_strand_id
1 'polypeptide(L)' 'MKWTKRLTTTICAVLVGAASLTAHADDLDKVKQTGKLTFALTGKYPPFSFIDESGKLSGFDVDIGDRVAGRLGAK' A
#
# COMPACT_ATOMS: atom_id res chain seq x y z
N MET A 1 -49.15 -14.58 -10.80
CA MET A 1 -48.32 -13.38 -11.11
C MET A 1 -47.60 -12.73 -9.92
N LYS A 2 -47.85 -13.13 -8.65
CA LYS A 2 -47.14 -12.59 -7.47
C LYS A 2 -45.81 -13.28 -7.17
N TRP A 3 -45.64 -14.52 -7.63
CA TRP A 3 -44.44 -15.33 -7.41
C TRP A 3 -43.27 -14.98 -8.33
N THR A 4 -43.56 -14.60 -9.58
CA THR A 4 -42.53 -14.11 -10.51
C THR A 4 -41.89 -12.84 -10.01
N LYS A 5 -42.67 -11.89 -9.47
CA LYS A 5 -42.15 -10.65 -8.86
C LYS A 5 -41.25 -10.90 -7.65
N ARG A 6 -41.58 -11.89 -6.80
CA ARG A 6 -40.74 -12.27 -5.64
C ARG A 6 -39.40 -12.85 -6.10
N LEU A 7 -39.42 -13.68 -7.14
CA LEU A 7 -38.21 -14.28 -7.70
C LEU A 7 -37.28 -13.22 -8.32
N THR A 8 -37.84 -12.24 -9.03
CA THR A 8 -37.06 -11.14 -9.63
C THR A 8 -36.46 -10.22 -8.56
N THR A 9 -37.20 -9.92 -7.48
CA THR A 9 -36.69 -9.09 -6.37
C THR A 9 -35.53 -9.77 -5.63
N THR A 10 -35.59 -11.09 -5.41
CA THR A 10 -34.50 -11.82 -4.76
C THR A 10 -33.23 -11.89 -5.63
N ILE A 11 -33.38 -12.03 -6.95
CA ILE A 11 -32.24 -12.03 -7.89
C ILE A 11 -31.54 -10.66 -7.91
N CYS A 12 -32.30 -9.56 -7.92
CA CYS A 12 -31.71 -8.22 -7.84
C CYS A 12 -30.97 -7.97 -6.51
N ALA A 13 -31.46 -8.51 -5.38
CA ALA A 13 -30.80 -8.37 -4.08
C ALA A 13 -29.44 -9.10 -4.03
N VAL A 14 -29.32 -10.26 -4.68
CA VAL A 14 -28.05 -11.00 -4.79
C VAL A 14 -27.04 -10.26 -5.68
N LEU A 15 -27.51 -9.64 -6.77
CA LEU A 15 -26.65 -8.87 -7.69
C LEU A 15 -26.12 -7.57 -7.07
N VAL A 16 -26.90 -6.91 -6.19
CA VAL A 16 -26.44 -5.73 -5.45
C VAL A 16 -25.44 -6.10 -4.33
N GLY A 17 -25.59 -7.27 -3.71
CA GLY A 17 -24.63 -7.77 -2.72
C GLY A 17 -23.24 -8.07 -3.30
N ALA A 18 -23.17 -8.57 -4.54
CA ALA A 18 -21.93 -8.90 -5.22
C ALA A 18 -21.12 -7.68 -5.71
N ALA A 19 -21.72 -6.49 -5.73
CA ALA A 19 -21.04 -5.23 -6.11
C ALA A 19 -20.16 -4.66 -4.98
N SER A 20 -20.15 -5.29 -3.80
CA SER A 20 -19.25 -4.95 -2.69
C SER A 20 -17.87 -5.56 -2.93
N LEU A 21 -17.23 -5.23 -4.05
CA LEU A 21 -15.82 -5.53 -4.25
C LEU A 21 -15.03 -4.71 -3.24
N THR A 22 -14.59 -5.37 -2.17
CA THR A 22 -13.68 -4.78 -1.18
C THR A 22 -12.44 -4.30 -1.92
N ALA A 23 -12.16 -3.00 -1.82
CA ALA A 23 -10.89 -2.46 -2.29
C ALA A 23 -9.76 -3.13 -1.50
N HIS A 24 -9.05 -4.05 -2.15
CA HIS A 24 -7.92 -4.76 -1.57
C HIS A 24 -6.68 -3.86 -1.64
N ALA A 25 -6.30 -3.32 -0.48
CA ALA A 25 -5.06 -2.57 -0.33
C ALA A 25 -3.88 -3.53 -0.17
N ASP A 26 -3.43 -4.10 -1.28
CA ASP A 26 -2.42 -5.18 -1.29
C ASP A 26 -0.97 -4.67 -1.13
N ASP A 27 -0.74 -3.36 -1.02
CA ASP A 27 0.62 -2.80 -1.09
C ASP A 27 1.47 -3.18 0.13
N LEU A 28 0.87 -3.24 1.33
CA LEU A 28 1.58 -3.71 2.51
C LEU A 28 1.93 -5.20 2.39
N ASP A 29 1.02 -6.01 1.87
CA ASP A 29 1.25 -7.44 1.67
C ASP A 29 2.30 -7.68 0.60
N LYS A 30 2.31 -6.89 -0.47
CA LYS A 30 3.40 -6.89 -1.47
C LYS A 30 4.74 -6.54 -0.84
N VAL A 31 4.82 -5.50 0.00
CA VAL A 31 6.07 -5.13 0.68
C VAL A 31 6.56 -6.28 1.57
N LYS A 32 5.66 -6.89 2.36
CA LYS A 32 5.98 -8.05 3.21
C LYS A 32 6.41 -9.28 2.41
N GLN A 33 5.77 -9.55 1.28
CA GLN A 33 6.09 -10.70 0.42
C GLN A 33 7.41 -10.49 -0.33
N THR A 34 7.64 -9.29 -0.86
CA THR A 34 8.86 -8.99 -1.63
C THR A 34 10.06 -8.70 -0.74
N GLY A 35 9.82 -8.30 0.52
CA GLY A 35 10.85 -7.83 1.44
C GLY A 35 11.53 -6.55 0.97
N LYS A 36 10.83 -5.72 0.16
CA LYS A 36 11.38 -4.49 -0.42
C LYS A 36 10.44 -3.32 -0.18
N LEU A 37 11.01 -2.20 0.29
CA LEU A 37 10.29 -0.94 0.46
C LEU A 37 11.06 0.20 -0.20
N THR A 38 10.47 0.80 -1.23
CA THR A 38 11.13 1.86 -2.00
C THR A 38 10.73 3.24 -1.50
N PHE A 39 11.71 4.08 -1.19
CA PHE A 39 11.52 5.49 -0.88
C PHE A 39 12.18 6.37 -1.93
N ALA A 40 11.52 7.47 -2.31
CA ALA A 40 12.07 8.48 -3.19
C ALA A 40 12.36 9.75 -2.38
N LEU A 41 13.63 10.17 -2.37
CA LEU A 41 14.09 11.36 -1.66
C LEU A 41 14.90 12.23 -2.63
N THR A 42 14.92 13.55 -2.39
CA THR A 42 15.56 14.49 -3.31
C THR A 42 17.09 14.45 -3.24
N GLY A 43 17.65 14.15 -2.06
CA GLY A 43 19.09 14.14 -1.82
C GLY A 43 19.75 15.52 -1.91
N LYS A 44 18.96 16.60 -1.80
CA LYS A 44 19.44 17.99 -1.92
C LYS A 44 18.98 18.88 -0.77
N TYR A 45 18.57 18.30 0.34
CA TYR A 45 18.02 19.02 1.48
C TYR A 45 18.63 18.54 2.81
N PRO A 46 19.88 18.94 3.13
CA PRO A 46 20.46 18.69 4.45
C PRO A 46 19.66 19.39 5.56
N PRO A 47 19.51 18.79 6.75
CA PRO A 47 20.04 17.48 7.19
C PRO A 47 19.08 16.30 6.91
N PHE A 48 18.00 16.50 6.14
CA PHE A 48 16.92 15.54 5.97
C PHE A 48 17.22 14.46 4.91
N SER A 49 17.60 14.87 3.69
CA SER A 49 18.09 13.96 2.67
C SER A 49 19.15 14.65 1.82
N PHE A 50 20.37 14.14 1.83
CA PHE A 50 21.51 14.71 1.12
C PHE A 50 22.50 13.63 0.71
N ILE A 51 23.39 13.94 -0.23
CA ILE A 51 24.52 13.08 -0.57
C ILE A 51 25.68 13.41 0.36
N ASP A 52 26.15 12.44 1.13
CA ASP A 52 27.29 12.59 2.04
C ASP A 52 28.64 12.55 1.32
N GLU A 53 29.73 12.68 2.09
CA GLU A 53 31.11 12.65 1.56
C GLU A 53 31.48 11.30 0.89
N SER A 54 30.77 10.22 1.23
CA SER A 54 30.95 8.91 0.62
C SER A 54 30.17 8.73 -0.69
N GLY A 55 29.39 9.75 -1.09
CA GLY A 55 28.52 9.70 -2.25
C GLY A 55 27.22 8.93 -2.01
N LYS A 56 26.87 8.64 -0.75
CA LYS A 56 25.64 7.93 -0.39
C LYS A 56 24.54 8.89 0.02
N LEU A 57 23.31 8.51 -0.27
CA LEU A 57 22.14 9.23 0.25
C LEU A 57 22.04 9.00 1.76
N SER A 58 22.04 10.08 2.52
CA SER A 58 22.06 10.10 3.98
C SER A 58 21.15 11.22 4.50
N GLY A 59 20.90 11.22 5.81
CA GLY A 59 20.07 12.20 6.50
C GLY A 59 18.89 11.58 7.25
N PHE A 60 18.14 12.44 7.92
CA PHE A 60 17.04 12.05 8.80
C PHE A 60 15.94 11.23 8.09
N ASP A 61 15.55 11.60 6.87
CA ASP A 61 14.48 10.91 6.12
C ASP A 61 14.93 9.50 5.69
N VAL A 62 16.21 9.36 5.33
CA VAL A 62 16.83 8.07 5.01
C VAL A 62 16.81 7.17 6.23
N ASP A 63 17.25 7.71 7.37
CA ASP A 63 17.28 7.00 8.64
C ASP A 63 15.90 6.48 9.04
N ILE A 64 14.87 7.30 8.90
CA ILE A 64 13.49 6.90 9.16
C ILE A 64 13.06 5.79 8.20
N GLY A 65 13.32 5.95 6.90
CA GLY A 65 12.99 4.96 5.88
C GLY A 65 13.56 3.58 6.21
N ASP A 66 14.85 3.52 6.55
CA ASP A 66 15.55 2.29 6.93
C ASP A 66 14.93 1.64 8.17
N ARG A 67 14.56 2.44 9.17
CA ARG A 67 13.95 1.94 10.42
C ARG A 67 12.52 1.44 10.19
N VAL A 68 11.76 2.07 9.30
CA VAL A 68 10.43 1.60 8.90
C VAL A 68 10.53 0.30 8.11
N ALA A 69 11.42 0.24 7.11
CA ALA A 69 11.66 -0.97 6.32
C ALA A 69 12.08 -2.14 7.22
N GLY A 70 13.01 -1.92 8.15
CA GLY A 70 13.46 -2.93 9.09
C GLY A 70 12.34 -3.47 9.99
N ARG A 71 11.42 -2.62 10.47
CA ARG A 71 10.24 -3.05 11.25
C ARG A 71 9.25 -3.88 10.42
N LEU A 72 9.22 -3.67 9.11
CA LEU A 72 8.36 -4.40 8.18
C LEU A 72 9.02 -5.70 7.65
N GLY A 73 10.27 -5.98 8.05
CA GLY A 73 11.04 -7.10 7.50
C GLY A 73 11.49 -6.89 6.06
N ALA A 74 11.48 -5.63 5.59
CA ALA A 74 11.88 -5.22 4.26
C ALA A 74 13.25 -4.54 4.27
N LYS A 75 13.80 -4.35 3.06
CA LYS A 75 15.02 -3.59 2.78
C LYS A 75 14.75 -2.47 1.79
#